data_AF-A0A127T4V0-F1
#
_entry.id   AF-A0A127T4V0-F1
#
_cell.length_a   1.000
_cell.length_b   1.000
_cell.length_c   1.000
_cell.angle_alpha   90.00
_cell.angle_beta   90.00
_cell.angle_gamma   90.00
#
_symmetry.space_group_name_H-M   'P 1'
#
loop_
_entity.id
_entity.type
_entity.pdbx_description
1 polymer ?
#
loop_
_entity_poly.entity_id
_entity_poly.type
_entity_poly.pdbx_seq_one_letter_code
_entity_poly.pdbx_strand_id
1 'polypeptide(L)' 'MFKILLIDRCHFTRTGFEAWLNHSGLFPGHYVVTGLNNLFLAREHILQWKPELVIA' A
#
# COMPACT_ATOMS: atom_id res chain seq x y z
N MET A 1 9.20 10.34 -0.59
CA MET A 1 7.78 10.04 -0.79
C MET A 1 7.53 8.70 -0.13
N PHE A 2 6.68 8.65 0.91
CA PHE A 2 6.50 7.47 1.76
C PHE A 2 5.69 6.41 1.02
N LYS A 3 6.26 5.23 0.78
CA LYS A 3 5.64 4.16 0.01
C LYS A 3 5.03 3.11 0.93
N ILE A 4 3.76 2.84 0.72
CA ILE A 4 2.98 1.86 1.47
C ILE A 4 2.59 0.74 0.50
N LEU A 5 3.01 -0.48 0.82
CA LEU A 5 2.56 -1.68 0.12
C LEU A 5 1.48 -2.36 0.94
N LEU A 6 0.27 -2.44 0.39
CA LEU A 6 -0.84 -3.18 0.99
C LEU A 6 -1.01 -4.53 0.29
N ILE A 7 -0.97 -5.61 1.05
CA ILE A 7 -1.13 -6.97 0.57
C ILE A 7 -2.45 -7.49 1.11
N ASP A 8 -3.49 -7.51 0.29
CA ASP A 8 -4.78 -8.10 0.66
C ASP A 8 -5.46 -8.70 -0.57
N ARG A 9 -6.05 -9.89 -0.41
CA ARG A 9 -6.87 -10.53 -1.45
C ARG A 9 -8.18 -9.78 -1.67
N CYS A 10 -8.70 -9.10 -0.66
CA CYS A 10 -9.91 -8.31 -0.72
C CYS A 10 -9.68 -7.01 -1.52
N HIS A 11 -10.43 -6.84 -2.60
CA HIS A 11 -10.39 -5.60 -3.37
C HIS A 11 -10.91 -4.39 -2.57
N PHE A 12 -11.98 -4.59 -1.79
CA PHE A 12 -12.58 -3.53 -0.97
C PHE A 12 -11.65 -3.00 0.12
N THR A 13 -10.84 -3.85 0.75
CA THR A 13 -9.83 -3.37 1.70
C THR A 13 -8.82 -2.48 1.00
N ARG A 14 -8.33 -2.90 -0.17
CA ARG A 14 -7.30 -2.16 -0.91
C ARG A 14 -7.77 -0.78 -1.36
N THR A 15 -8.95 -0.71 -1.98
CA THR A 15 -9.51 0.57 -2.43
C THR A 15 -10.00 1.41 -1.26
N GLY A 16 -10.60 0.81 -0.24
CA GLY A 16 -11.06 1.49 0.96
C GLY A 16 -9.92 2.11 1.76
N PHE A 17 -8.79 1.40 1.91
CA PHE A 17 -7.61 1.91 2.60
C PHE A 17 -6.99 3.11 1.89
N GLU A 18 -6.86 3.04 0.57
CA GLU A 18 -6.34 4.15 -0.23
C GLU A 18 -7.26 5.38 -0.12
N ALA A 19 -8.58 5.19 -0.25
CA ALA A 19 -9.56 6.26 -0.09
C ALA A 19 -9.55 6.85 1.34
N TRP A 20 -9.43 6.00 2.36
CA TRP A 20 -9.35 6.43 3.75
C TRP A 20 -8.10 7.28 3.98
N LEU A 21 -6.93 6.85 3.52
CA LEU A 21 -5.69 7.63 3.65
C LEU A 21 -5.83 9.02 3.00
N ASN A 22 -6.36 9.06 1.78
CA ASN A 22 -6.57 10.29 1.02
C ASN A 22 -7.51 11.30 1.70
N HIS A 23 -8.47 10.83 2.51
CA HIS A 23 -9.39 11.70 3.25
C HIS A 23 -8.99 11.96 4.70
N SER A 24 -8.16 11.10 5.29
CA SER A 24 -7.89 11.11 6.73
C SER A 24 -7.11 12.33 7.21
N GLY A 25 -6.31 12.97 6.35
CA GLY A 25 -5.39 14.04 6.74
C GLY A 25 -4.28 13.60 7.72
N LEU A 26 -4.12 12.29 7.95
CA LEU A 26 -3.19 11.73 8.93
C LEU A 26 -1.73 11.77 8.48
N PHE A 27 -1.49 11.87 7.17
CA PHE A 27 -0.15 11.93 6.61
C PHE A 27 0.17 13.34 6.15
N PRO A 28 1.00 14.09 6.89
CA PRO A 28 1.36 15.47 6.55
C PRO A 28 2.33 15.60 5.35
N GLY A 29 2.73 14.49 4.72
CA GLY A 29 3.69 14.45 3.63
C GLY A 29 3.23 13.61 2.44
N HIS A 30 3.96 13.68 1.33
CA HIS A 30 3.65 12.92 0.11
C HIS A 30 3.87 11.41 0.31
N TYR A 31 2.82 10.62 0.09
CA TYR A 31 2.85 9.16 0.12
C TYR A 31 2.33 8.55 -1.19
N VAL A 32 2.72 7.29 -1.46
CA VAL A 32 2.14 6.43 -2.51
C VAL A 32 1.67 5.15 -1.86
N VAL A 33 0.47 4.72 -2.23
CA VAL A 33 -0.05 3.40 -1.85
C VAL A 33 -0.10 2.52 -3.10
N THR A 34 0.38 1.30 -3.00
CA THR A 34 0.19 0.26 -4.02
C THR A 34 -0.39 -0.99 -3.36
N GLY A 35 -1.37 -1.62 -4.00
CA GLY A 35 -2.06 -2.80 -3.47
C GLY A 35 -1.86 -4.07 -4.30
N LEU A 36 -1.37 -5.16 -3.69
CA LEU A 36 -1.23 -6.47 -4.32
C LEU A 36 -2.11 -7.52 -3.64
N ASN A 37 -2.56 -8.51 -4.41
CA ASN A 37 -3.42 -9.61 -3.93
C ASN A 37 -2.69 -10.97 -3.91
N ASN A 38 -1.38 -10.96 -4.15
CA ASN A 38 -0.58 -12.16 -4.34
C ASN A 38 0.80 -11.98 -3.69
N LEU A 39 1.19 -12.94 -2.85
CA LEU A 39 2.44 -12.90 -2.09
C LEU A 39 3.69 -13.02 -2.97
N PHE A 40 3.60 -13.75 -4.08
CA PHE A 40 4.72 -13.88 -5.02
C PHE A 40 4.99 -12.53 -5.71
N LEU A 41 3.94 -11.85 -6.18
CA LEU A 41 4.06 -10.50 -6.71
C LEU A 41 4.54 -9.51 -5.64
N ALA A 42 4.06 -9.65 -4.41
CA ALA A 42 4.47 -8.77 -3.31
C ALA A 42 5.97 -8.89 -2.99
N ARG A 43 6.51 -10.11 -2.99
CA ARG A 43 7.94 -10.34 -2.80
C ARG A 43 8.76 -9.59 -3.84
N GLU A 44 8.44 -9.76 -5.11
CA GLU A 44 9.18 -9.09 -6.20
C GLU A 44 9.02 -7.56 -6.12
N HIS A 45 7.82 -7.09 -5.79
CA HIS A 45 7.54 -5.67 -5.64
C HIS A 45 8.32 -5.06 -4.47
N ILE A 46 8.46 -5.75 -3.35
CA ILE A 46 9.28 -5.29 -2.21
C ILE A 46 10.75 -5.10 -2.62
N LEU A 47 11.31 -6.07 -3.36
CA LEU A 47 12.71 -6.03 -3.79
C LEU A 47 12.99 -4.85 -4.75
N GLN A 48 12.06 -4.55 -5.65
CA GLN A 48 12.21 -3.50 -6.66
C GLN A 48 11.81 -2.12 -6.13
N TRP A 49 10.65 -2.02 -5.48
CA TRP A 49 10.03 -0.75 -5.09
C TRP A 49 10.52 -0.23 -3.73
N LYS A 50 10.97 -1.14 -2.86
CA LYS A 50 11.50 -0.86 -1.51
C LYS A 50 10.56 0.04 -0.69
N PRO A 51 9.37 -0.46 -0.32
CA PRO A 51 8.42 0.31 0.49
C PRO A 51 8.93 0.53 1.91
N GLU A 52 8.58 1.68 2.50
CA GLU A 52 8.84 1.98 3.91
C GLU A 52 7.87 1.25 4.86
N LEU A 53 6.67 0.91 4.38
CA LEU A 53 5.66 0.18 5.16
C LEU A 53 5.02 -0.93 4.32
N VAL A 54 4.90 -2.12 4.91
CA VAL A 54 4.15 -3.25 4.35
C VAL A 54 3.03 -3.62 5.32
N ILE A 55 1.80 -3.74 4.80
CA ILE A 55 0.61 -4.17 5.54
C ILE A 55 0.11 -5.44 4.85
N ALA A 56 -0.09 -6.54 5.59
CA ALA A 56 -0.46 -7.86 5.06
C ALA A 56 -1.50 -8.55 5.93
#